data_AF-A0A2G6FGE2-F1
#
_entry.id   AF-A0A2G6FGE2-F1
#
_cell.length_a   1.000
_cell.length_b   1.000
_cell.length_c   1.000
_cell.angle_alpha   90.00
_cell.angle_beta   90.00
_cell.angle_gamma   90.00
#
_symmetry.space_group_name_H-M   'P 1'
#
loop_
_entity.id
_entity.type
_entity.pdbx_description
1 polymer ?
#
loop_
_entity_poly.entity_id
_entity_poly.type
_entity_poly.pdbx_seq_one_letter_code
_entity_poly.pdbx_strand_id
1 'polypeptide(L)' 'MTPPRRTHTSLFRMNRRKIGFFRFILEGYDNLAILRTLDAAHGLVALDVPPGRRAEAAVLLDALAEELRLTPAGSPGGAA' A
#
# COMPACT_ATOMS: atom_id res chain seq x y z
N MET A 1 -10.69 -10.58 25.71
CA MET A 1 -11.00 -9.40 24.86
C MET A 1 -9.72 -9.03 24.11
N THR A 2 -9.57 -9.48 22.87
CA THR A 2 -8.37 -9.20 22.06
C THR A 2 -8.47 -7.76 21.54
N PRO A 3 -7.44 -6.90 21.73
CA PRO A 3 -7.47 -5.55 21.17
C PRO A 3 -7.64 -5.64 19.64
N PRO A 4 -8.32 -4.67 18.99
CA PRO A 4 -8.43 -4.66 17.55
C PRO A 4 -7.03 -4.65 16.95
N ARG A 5 -6.72 -5.69 16.17
CA ARG A 5 -5.44 -5.83 15.45
C ARG A 5 -5.30 -4.64 14.52
N ARG A 6 -4.51 -3.63 14.91
CA ARG A 6 -4.29 -2.43 14.11
C ARG A 6 -3.67 -2.81 12.77
N THR A 7 -4.40 -2.54 11.70
CA THR A 7 -3.89 -2.55 10.32
C THR A 7 -2.79 -1.51 10.21
N HIS A 8 -1.70 -1.85 9.50
CA HIS A 8 -0.63 -0.89 9.23
C HIS A 8 -0.94 -0.15 7.94
N THR A 9 -1.07 1.16 8.02
CA THR A 9 -1.29 2.03 6.86
C THR A 9 0.04 2.64 6.44
N SER A 10 0.51 2.31 5.24
CA SER A 10 1.70 2.93 4.62
C SER A 10 1.27 3.84 3.48
N LEU A 11 1.93 4.98 3.32
CA LEU A 11 1.68 5.91 2.21
C LEU A 11 2.76 5.77 1.14
N PHE A 12 2.34 5.77 -0.11
CA PHE A 12 3.22 5.64 -1.26
C PHE A 12 2.87 6.65 -2.34
N ARG A 13 3.92 7.12 -3.03
CA ARG A 13 3.80 7.69 -4.37
C ARG A 13 4.10 6.61 -5.39
N MET A 14 3.35 6.61 -6.48
CA MET A 14 3.53 5.66 -7.58
C MET A 14 3.21 6.32 -8.93
N ASN A 15 3.53 5.63 -10.02
CA ASN A 15 3.06 6.03 -11.33
C ASN A 15 1.52 5.99 -11.37
N ARG A 16 0.88 7.16 -11.46
CA ARG A 16 -0.59 7.28 -11.45
C ARG A 16 -1.32 6.40 -12.48
N ARG A 17 -0.69 6.13 -13.63
CA ARG A 17 -1.27 5.28 -14.68
C ARG A 17 -1.32 3.80 -14.30
N LYS A 18 -0.56 3.40 -13.27
CA LYS A 18 -0.47 2.03 -12.76
C LYS A 18 -1.30 1.80 -11.50
N ILE A 19 -2.03 2.80 -10.97
CA ILE A 19 -2.90 2.63 -9.79
C ILE A 19 -3.92 1.51 -10.01
N GLY A 20 -4.61 1.51 -11.16
CA GLY A 20 -5.58 0.47 -11.50
C GLY A 20 -4.95 -0.92 -11.61
N PHE A 21 -3.74 -1.00 -12.18
CA PHE A 21 -2.97 -2.24 -12.28
C PHE A 21 -2.57 -2.77 -10.90
N PHE A 22 -2.06 -1.90 -10.02
CA PHE A 22 -1.68 -2.31 -8.67
C PHE A 22 -2.88 -2.78 -7.85
N ARG A 23 -4.03 -2.09 -7.96
CA ARG A 23 -5.28 -2.53 -7.35
C ARG A 23 -5.70 -3.91 -7.86
N PHE A 24 -5.66 -4.12 -9.18
CA PHE A 24 -6.01 -5.40 -9.79
C PHE A 24 -5.15 -6.56 -9.26
N ILE A 25 -3.84 -6.34 -9.11
CA ILE A 25 -2.96 -7.35 -8.51
C ILE A 25 -3.41 -7.66 -7.08
N LEU A 26 -3.61 -6.65 -6.24
CA LEU A 26 -4.00 -6.82 -4.85
C LEU A 26 -5.35 -7.54 -4.69
N GLU A 27 -6.32 -7.23 -5.55
CA GLU A 27 -7.63 -7.91 -5.58
C GLU A 27 -7.53 -9.40 -5.97
N GLY A 28 -6.47 -9.79 -6.67
CA GLY A 28 -6.16 -11.20 -6.96
C GLY A 28 -5.62 -11.97 -5.76
N TYR A 29 -5.18 -11.30 -4.69
CA TYR A 29 -4.77 -11.93 -3.45
C TYR A 29 -5.93 -11.97 -2.45
N ASP A 30 -6.06 -13.08 -1.72
CA ASP A 30 -7.08 -13.21 -0.68
C ASP A 30 -6.75 -12.31 0.54
N ASN A 31 -7.37 -11.13 0.58
CA ASN A 31 -7.29 -10.18 1.69
C ASN A 31 -5.85 -9.77 2.09
N LEU A 32 -4.93 -9.67 1.11
CA LEU A 32 -3.53 -9.31 1.36
C LEU A 32 -3.37 -7.86 1.83
N ALA A 33 -4.01 -6.92 1.14
CA ALA A 33 -4.00 -5.51 1.50
C ALA A 33 -5.16 -4.76 0.81
N ILE A 34 -5.53 -3.61 1.37
CA ILE A 34 -6.48 -2.67 0.75
C ILE A 34 -5.72 -1.46 0.24
N LEU A 35 -5.91 -1.12 -1.04
CA LEU A 35 -5.34 0.09 -1.65
C LEU A 35 -6.39 1.20 -1.72
N ARG A 36 -6.09 2.35 -1.11
CA ARG A 36 -6.89 3.57 -1.23
C ARG A 36 -6.13 4.61 -2.02
N THR A 37 -6.76 5.18 -3.04
CA THR A 37 -6.18 6.33 -3.77
C THR A 37 -6.51 7.61 -3.03
N LEU A 38 -5.48 8.33 -2.57
CA LEU A 38 -5.64 9.62 -1.88
C LEU A 38 -5.58 10.78 -2.86
N ASP A 39 -4.68 10.70 -3.85
CA ASP A 39 -4.56 11.68 -4.94
C ASP A 39 -4.17 10.98 -6.24
N ALA A 40 -5.15 10.82 -7.15
CA ALA A 40 -4.94 10.15 -8.42
C ALA A 40 -4.09 10.99 -9.40
N ALA A 41 -4.07 12.31 -9.28
CA ALA A 41 -3.29 13.19 -10.15
C ALA A 41 -1.79 13.10 -9.82
N HIS A 42 -1.46 12.99 -8.53
CA HIS A 42 -0.07 12.90 -8.06
C HIS A 42 0.39 11.47 -7.74
N GLY A 43 -0.48 10.47 -7.92
CA GLY A 43 -0.14 9.08 -7.68
C GLY A 43 0.03 8.73 -6.20
N LEU A 44 -0.65 9.45 -5.31
CA LEU A 44 -0.59 9.22 -3.86
C LEU A 44 -1.62 8.17 -3.46
N VAL A 45 -1.17 7.11 -2.80
CA VAL A 45 -1.99 5.99 -2.34
C VAL A 45 -1.66 5.61 -0.90
N ALA A 46 -2.64 5.06 -0.20
CA ALA A 46 -2.48 4.40 1.09
C ALA A 46 -2.67 2.90 0.94
N LEU A 47 -1.80 2.12 1.55
CA LEU A 47 -1.87 0.66 1.58
C LEU A 47 -2.09 0.20 3.01
N ASP A 48 -3.21 -0.47 3.24
CA ASP A 48 -3.62 -1.00 4.53
C ASP A 48 -3.35 -2.51 4.56
N VAL A 49 -2.36 -2.93 5.35
CA VAL A 49 -1.91 -4.33 5.42
C VAL A 49 -2.29 -4.95 6.77
N PRO A 50 -3.07 -6.06 6.79
CA PRO A 50 -3.35 -6.79 8.01
C PRO A 50 -2.06 -7.31 8.68
N PRO A 51 -1.99 -7.37 10.03
CA PRO A 51 -0.75 -7.71 10.72
C PRO A 51 -0.20 -9.11 10.37
N GLY A 52 -1.04 -10.08 10.01
CA GLY A 52 -0.60 -11.42 9.59
C GLY A 52 -0.08 -11.51 8.15
N ARG A 53 -0.27 -10.46 7.34
CA ARG A 53 0.01 -10.45 5.91
C ARG A 53 1.22 -9.57 5.54
N ARG A 54 1.88 -8.95 6.53
CA ARG A 54 2.95 -7.97 6.30
C ARG A 54 4.15 -8.51 5.52
N ALA A 55 4.58 -9.74 5.81
CA ALA A 55 5.71 -10.35 5.12
C ALA A 55 5.38 -10.63 3.65
N GLU A 56 4.20 -11.21 3.38
CA GLU A 56 3.71 -11.46 2.03
C GLU A 56 3.54 -10.16 1.23
N ALA A 57 2.98 -9.13 1.87
CA ALA A 57 2.83 -7.81 1.25
C ALA A 57 4.20 -7.18 0.95
N ALA A 58 5.19 -7.33 1.83
CA ALA A 58 6.54 -6.80 1.60
C ALA A 58 7.20 -7.46 0.38
N VAL A 59 7.07 -8.78 0.22
CA VAL A 59 7.59 -9.50 -0.95
C VAL A 59 6.92 -9.02 -2.24
N LEU A 60 5.59 -8.85 -2.23
CA LEU A 60 4.87 -8.32 -3.39
C LEU A 60 5.29 -6.89 -3.75
N LEU A 61 5.43 -6.02 -2.74
CA LEU A 61 5.83 -4.63 -2.95
C LEU A 61 7.24 -4.53 -3.52
N ASP A 62 8.17 -5.35 -3.04
CA ASP A 62 9.55 -5.39 -3.55
C ASP A 62 9.59 -5.84 -5.02
N ALA A 63 8.84 -6.90 -5.36
CA ALA A 63 8.74 -7.40 -6.72
C ALA A 63 8.15 -6.39 -7.71
N LEU A 64 7.28 -5.49 -7.25
CA LEU A 64 6.59 -4.49 -8.08
C LEU A 64 7.17 -3.08 -7.97
N ALA A 65 8.14 -2.84 -7.08
CA ALA A 65 8.60 -1.49 -6.74
C ALA A 65 9.06 -0.69 -7.97
N GLU A 66 9.89 -1.30 -8.81
CA GLU A 66 10.41 -0.69 -10.04
C GLU A 66 9.31 -0.44 -11.08
N GLU A 67 8.43 -1.41 -11.32
CA GLU A 67 7.36 -1.26 -12.32
C GLU A 67 6.36 -0.16 -11.93
N LEU A 68 6.02 -0.10 -10.64
CA LEU A 68 5.09 0.87 -10.09
C LEU A 68 5.74 2.24 -9.84
N ARG A 69 7.07 2.33 -9.88
CA ARG A 69 7.87 3.47 -9.36
C ARG A 69 7.44 3.82 -7.93
N LEU A 70 7.27 2.78 -7.12
CA LEU A 70 6.74 2.89 -5.77
C LEU A 70 7.79 3.55 -4.88
N THR A 71 7.46 4.67 -4.26
CA THR A 71 8.32 5.36 -3.31
C THR A 71 7.52 5.67 -2.04
N PRO A 72 8.10 5.51 -0.84
CA PRO A 72 7.43 5.93 0.39
C PRO A 72 7.08 7.41 0.29
N ALA A 73 5.79 7.72 0.40
CA ALA A 73 5.37 9.09 0.62
C ALA A 73 5.58 9.32 2.11
N GLY A 74 6.46 10.26 2.47
CA GLY A 74 6.67 10.62 3.87
C GLY A 74 5.32 10.78 4.59
N SER A 75 5.23 10.31 5.83
CA SER A 75 4.02 10.45 6.63
C SER A 75 3.55 11.92 6.62
N PRO A 76 2.24 12.20 6.62
CA PRO A 76 1.71 13.53 6.95
C PRO A 76 1.93 13.90 8.43
N GLY A 77 3.05 13.49 9.03
CA GLY A 77 3.34 13.66 10.44
C GLY A 77 4.51 12.78 10.85
N GLY A 78 5.73 13.25 10.61
CA GLY A 78 6.72 13.16 11.67
C GLY A 78 6.26 14.12 12.76
N ALA A 79 5.72 13.59 13.85
CA ALA A 79 5.60 14.33 15.09
C ALA A 79 6.62 13.71 16.05
N ALA A 80 7.54 14.58 16.46
CA ALA A 80 8.53 14.52 17.53
C ALA A 80 8.50 13.31 18.49
#